data_AF-A0A2T2P1E3-F1
#
_entry.id   AF-A0A2T2P1E3-F1
#
_cell.length_a   1.000
_cell.length_b   1.000
_cell.length_c   1.000
_cell.angle_alpha   90.00
_cell.angle_beta   90.00
_cell.angle_gamma   90.00
#
_symmetry.space_group_name_H-M   'P 1'
#
loop_
_entity.id
_entity.type
_entity.pdbx_description
1 polymer ?
#
loop_
_entity_poly.entity_id
_entity_poly.type
_entity_poly.pdbx_seq_one_letter_code
_entity_poly.pdbx_strand_id
1 'polypeptide(L)'
;MEKYDTDDSSSRGEYETTAFLNSQYVREYQSKRRMYYLTLFNLFIFMISILTMVCAIVAQNSKSSYSAAALMNEFEVFSPAMNVVEYEHVKFELPNPLNSSKYVGITDDVENAWMDVAYLPDQMVSMKDFPKLQKPEDSLKVTDPKTGETGYRVGLEVFHQLHCLNLLRMSTYPDYYPKIWWSDTNDKPEKVRAHLDHCIEILRMNLMCLSDINVFTFHTVPGKDGPWPDYESHHVCRNFDKIKQWANDNAMPDADV
;
A
#
# COMPACT_ATOMS: atom_id res chain seq x y z
N MET A 1 -48.45 -103.35 -22.17
CA MET A 1 -47.43 -102.73 -23.04
C MET A 1 -48.20 -101.67 -23.80
N GLU A 2 -48.18 -100.41 -23.38
CA GLU A 2 -47.06 -99.47 -23.48
C GLU A 2 -47.30 -98.28 -22.52
N LYS A 3 -46.22 -97.80 -21.90
CA LYS A 3 -46.17 -96.58 -21.08
C LYS A 3 -45.90 -95.38 -21.99
N TYR A 4 -46.57 -94.26 -21.74
CA TYR A 4 -46.10 -92.93 -22.16
C TYR A 4 -46.05 -92.03 -20.93
N ASP A 5 -44.83 -91.83 -20.41
CA ASP A 5 -44.49 -90.77 -19.47
C ASP A 5 -44.17 -89.52 -20.32
N THR A 6 -44.86 -88.40 -20.08
CA THR A 6 -44.54 -87.10 -20.66
C THR A 6 -43.97 -86.18 -19.58
N ASP A 7 -42.69 -85.83 -19.74
CA ASP A 7 -41.93 -84.85 -18.95
C ASP A 7 -42.51 -83.43 -19.09
N ASP A 8 -42.99 -82.85 -17.99
CA ASP A 8 -43.50 -81.46 -17.88
C ASP A 8 -42.52 -80.53 -17.14
N SER A 9 -41.21 -80.83 -17.18
CA SER A 9 -40.19 -80.07 -16.42
C SER A 9 -39.41 -79.04 -17.24
N SER A 10 -39.48 -79.09 -18.58
CA SER A 10 -38.64 -78.24 -19.45
C SER A 10 -39.15 -76.81 -19.64
N SER A 11 -40.47 -76.59 -19.60
CA SER A 11 -41.07 -75.29 -19.93
C SER A 11 -40.90 -74.26 -18.82
N ARG A 12 -40.99 -74.69 -17.55
CA ARG A 12 -41.02 -73.80 -16.38
C ARG A 12 -39.66 -73.12 -16.11
N GLY A 13 -38.55 -73.78 -16.45
CA GLY A 13 -37.20 -73.24 -16.27
C GLY A 13 -36.85 -72.09 -17.21
N GLU A 14 -37.34 -72.08 -18.45
CA GLU A 14 -37.02 -71.02 -19.43
C GLU A 14 -37.71 -69.68 -19.11
N TYR A 15 -38.95 -69.72 -18.59
CA TYR A 15 -39.67 -68.52 -18.15
C TYR A 15 -39.06 -67.88 -16.88
N GLU A 16 -38.61 -68.70 -15.92
CA GLU A 16 -37.91 -68.18 -14.74
C GLU A 16 -36.55 -67.57 -15.12
N THR A 17 -35.82 -68.20 -16.04
CA THR A 17 -34.50 -67.72 -16.50
C THR A 17 -34.61 -66.40 -17.27
N THR A 18 -35.61 -66.25 -18.14
CA THR A 18 -35.86 -64.99 -18.88
C THR A 18 -36.34 -63.85 -17.99
N ALA A 19 -37.18 -64.13 -16.98
CA ALA A 19 -37.59 -63.14 -15.98
C ALA A 19 -36.39 -62.69 -15.10
N PHE A 20 -35.49 -63.60 -14.74
CA PHE A 20 -34.28 -63.28 -13.98
C PHE A 20 -33.31 -62.40 -14.76
N LEU A 21 -33.08 -62.72 -16.04
CA LEU A 21 -32.23 -61.93 -16.95
C LEU A 21 -32.77 -60.51 -17.16
N ASN A 22 -34.09 -60.35 -17.30
CA ASN A 22 -34.73 -59.04 -17.43
C ASN A 22 -34.61 -58.23 -16.13
N SER A 23 -34.73 -58.89 -14.96
CA SER A 23 -34.54 -58.25 -13.66
C SER A 23 -33.10 -57.78 -13.44
N GLN A 24 -32.10 -58.56 -13.86
CA GLN A 24 -30.68 -58.19 -13.82
C GLN A 24 -30.38 -57.02 -14.76
N TYR A 25 -30.91 -57.04 -15.98
CA TYR A 25 -30.74 -55.97 -16.96
C TYR A 25 -31.31 -54.63 -16.49
N VAL A 26 -32.53 -54.63 -15.92
CA VAL A 26 -33.15 -53.43 -15.34
C VAL A 26 -32.33 -52.88 -14.17
N ARG A 27 -31.79 -53.77 -13.31
CA ARG A 27 -30.94 -53.39 -12.16
C ARG A 27 -29.60 -52.79 -12.62
N GLU A 28 -28.99 -53.35 -13.66
CA GLU A 28 -27.79 -52.83 -14.29
C GLU A 28 -28.01 -51.47 -14.96
N TYR A 29 -29.13 -51.32 -15.67
CA TYR A 29 -29.51 -50.07 -16.32
C TYR A 29 -29.79 -48.95 -15.31
N GLN A 30 -30.50 -49.26 -14.23
CA GLN A 30 -30.72 -48.33 -13.11
C GLN A 30 -29.41 -47.98 -12.38
N SER A 31 -28.50 -48.94 -12.21
CA SER A 31 -27.17 -48.72 -11.63
C SER A 31 -26.32 -47.79 -12.51
N LYS A 32 -26.26 -48.03 -13.83
CA LYS A 32 -25.57 -47.18 -14.80
C LYS A 32 -26.13 -45.76 -14.82
N ARG A 33 -27.46 -45.62 -14.79
CA ARG A 33 -28.14 -44.31 -14.76
C ARG A 33 -27.87 -43.55 -13.45
N ARG A 34 -27.86 -44.24 -12.31
CA ARG A 34 -27.47 -43.67 -11.01
C ARG A 34 -26.00 -43.23 -11.00
N MET A 35 -25.11 -44.04 -11.56
CA MET A 35 -23.69 -43.73 -11.69
C MET A 35 -23.45 -42.52 -12.61
N TYR A 36 -24.22 -42.39 -13.69
CA TYR A 36 -24.19 -41.23 -14.57
C TYR A 36 -24.58 -39.94 -13.84
N TYR A 37 -25.70 -39.93 -13.10
CA TYR A 37 -26.11 -38.75 -12.32
C TYR A 37 -25.11 -38.42 -11.19
N LEU A 38 -24.53 -39.43 -10.53
CA LEU A 38 -23.46 -39.22 -9.55
C LEU A 38 -22.21 -38.61 -10.20
N THR A 39 -21.85 -39.03 -11.41
CA THR A 39 -20.71 -38.47 -12.15
C THR A 39 -20.97 -37.02 -12.52
N LEU A 40 -22.16 -36.69 -13.03
CA LEU A 40 -22.55 -35.31 -13.33
C LEU A 40 -22.57 -34.42 -12.08
N PHE A 41 -23.06 -34.94 -10.95
CA PHE A 41 -23.05 -34.22 -9.68
C PHE A 41 -21.63 -33.96 -9.17
N ASN A 42 -20.73 -34.95 -9.27
CA ASN A 42 -19.32 -34.77 -8.92
C ASN A 42 -18.63 -33.77 -9.85
N LEU A 43 -18.91 -33.81 -11.17
CA LEU A 43 -18.40 -32.82 -12.12
C LEU A 43 -18.90 -31.41 -11.81
N PHE A 44 -20.17 -31.26 -11.41
CA PHE A 44 -20.73 -29.97 -11.00
C PHE A 44 -20.03 -29.41 -9.76
N ILE A 45 -19.84 -30.23 -8.72
CA ILE A 45 -19.07 -29.84 -7.53
C ILE A 45 -17.63 -29.48 -7.91
N PHE A 46 -16.99 -30.28 -8.76
CA PHE A 46 -15.62 -30.03 -9.21
C PHE A 46 -15.49 -28.68 -9.94
N MET A 47 -16.46 -28.34 -10.81
CA MET A 47 -16.49 -27.05 -11.50
C MET A 47 -16.68 -25.88 -10.53
N ILE A 48 -17.54 -26.01 -9.51
CA ILE A 48 -17.67 -25.01 -8.45
C ILE A 48 -16.35 -24.85 -7.70
N SER A 49 -15.70 -25.95 -7.32
CA SER A 49 -14.40 -25.92 -6.62
C SER A 49 -13.29 -25.26 -7.45
N ILE A 50 -13.27 -25.49 -8.77
CA ILE A 50 -12.34 -24.79 -9.66
C ILE A 50 -12.67 -23.30 -9.71
N LEU A 51 -13.94 -22.94 -9.85
CA LEU A 51 -14.35 -21.53 -9.92
C LEU A 51 -13.98 -20.77 -8.64
N THR A 52 -14.24 -21.35 -7.46
CA THR A 52 -13.88 -20.74 -6.19
C THR A 52 -12.36 -20.61 -6.03
N MET A 53 -11.60 -21.62 -6.45
CA MET A 53 -10.14 -21.57 -6.48
C MET A 53 -9.63 -20.46 -7.41
N VAL A 54 -10.18 -20.34 -8.62
CA VAL A 54 -9.79 -19.28 -9.58
C VAL A 54 -10.12 -17.90 -9.02
N CYS A 55 -11.32 -17.70 -8.47
CA CYS A 55 -11.70 -16.44 -7.82
C CYS A 55 -10.76 -16.11 -6.66
N ALA A 56 -10.39 -17.11 -5.84
CA ALA A 56 -9.45 -16.91 -4.74
C ALA A 56 -8.04 -16.55 -5.23
N ILE A 57 -7.55 -17.17 -6.30
CA ILE A 57 -6.24 -16.84 -6.90
C ILE A 57 -6.25 -15.43 -7.49
N VAL A 58 -7.32 -15.06 -8.21
CA VAL A 58 -7.45 -13.71 -8.81
C VAL A 58 -7.57 -12.64 -7.72
N ALA A 59 -8.34 -12.89 -6.66
CA ALA A 59 -8.46 -11.98 -5.53
C ALA A 59 -7.13 -11.77 -4.79
N GLN A 60 -6.36 -12.85 -4.58
CA GLN A 60 -5.03 -12.78 -3.95
C GLN A 60 -3.99 -12.07 -4.83
N ASN A 61 -4.08 -12.23 -6.16
CA ASN A 61 -3.16 -11.59 -7.10
C ASN A 61 -3.60 -10.19 -7.54
N SER A 62 -4.76 -9.71 -7.08
CA SER A 62 -5.21 -8.36 -7.37
C SER A 62 -4.31 -7.37 -6.61
N LYS A 63 -3.44 -6.68 -7.35
CA LYS A 63 -2.66 -5.55 -6.82
C LYS A 63 -3.53 -4.40 -6.28
N SER A 64 -4.84 -4.43 -6.53
CA SER A 64 -5.79 -3.44 -6.02
C SER A 64 -5.86 -3.40 -4.49
N SER A 65 -5.50 -4.49 -3.81
CA SER A 65 -5.49 -4.58 -2.34
C SER A 65 -4.41 -3.73 -1.65
N TYR A 66 -3.44 -3.17 -2.39
CA TYR A 66 -2.36 -2.35 -1.82
C TYR A 66 -2.49 -0.85 -2.13
N SER A 67 -3.66 -0.40 -2.57
CA SER A 67 -3.88 1.03 -2.82
C SER A 67 -3.92 1.80 -1.50
N ALA A 68 -3.07 2.83 -1.36
CA ALA A 68 -3.12 3.71 -0.19
C ALA A 68 -4.50 4.36 -0.04
N ALA A 69 -5.16 4.71 -1.16
CA ALA A 69 -6.50 5.25 -1.14
C ALA A 69 -7.53 4.27 -0.54
N ALA A 70 -7.43 2.98 -0.87
CA ALA A 70 -8.33 1.97 -0.31
C ALA A 70 -8.16 1.84 1.20
N LEU A 71 -6.91 1.75 1.68
CA LEU A 71 -6.60 1.69 3.11
C LEU A 71 -7.07 2.96 3.84
N MET A 72 -6.80 4.14 3.29
CA MET A 72 -7.24 5.40 3.91
C MET A 72 -8.77 5.49 3.99
N ASN A 73 -9.49 5.03 2.96
CA ASN A 73 -10.96 4.96 3.01
C ASN A 73 -11.47 3.99 4.09
N GLU A 74 -10.79 2.86 4.32
CA GLU A 74 -11.15 1.89 5.38
C GLU A 74 -11.14 2.54 6.77
N PHE A 75 -10.20 3.46 7.01
CA PHE A 75 -10.06 4.18 8.27
C PHE A 75 -10.73 5.57 8.26
N GLU A 76 -11.54 5.87 7.24
CA GLU A 76 -12.23 7.17 7.10
C GLU A 76 -11.28 8.39 7.10
N VAL A 77 -10.06 8.20 6.60
CA VAL A 77 -9.05 9.27 6.48
C VAL A 77 -9.02 9.79 5.04
N PHE A 78 -9.02 11.11 4.89
CA PHE A 78 -8.95 11.76 3.59
C PHE A 78 -7.61 12.48 3.40
N SER A 79 -7.03 12.32 2.20
CA SER A 79 -5.96 13.18 1.68
C SER A 79 -6.24 13.46 0.20
N PRO A 80 -6.02 14.70 -0.28
CA PRO A 80 -6.20 15.02 -1.69
C PRO A 80 -5.24 14.23 -2.61
N ALA A 81 -4.10 13.76 -2.08
CA ALA A 81 -3.11 13.00 -2.83
C ALA A 81 -3.25 11.47 -2.70
N MET A 82 -4.25 10.95 -1.98
CA MET A 82 -4.32 9.51 -1.65
C MET A 82 -4.35 8.58 -2.88
N ASN A 83 -4.91 9.05 -4.00
CA ASN A 83 -5.08 8.27 -5.22
C ASN A 83 -3.82 8.21 -6.11
N VAL A 84 -2.83 9.08 -5.90
CA VAL A 84 -1.57 9.09 -6.66
C VAL A 84 -0.45 8.31 -5.98
N VAL A 85 -0.71 7.78 -4.79
CA VAL A 85 0.29 7.02 -4.03
C VAL A 85 0.51 5.67 -4.71
N GLU A 86 1.71 5.53 -5.27
CA GLU A 86 2.27 4.26 -5.75
C GLU A 86 3.33 3.79 -4.76
N TYR A 87 3.51 2.47 -4.65
CA TYR A 87 4.54 1.86 -3.80
C TYR A 87 5.66 1.28 -4.65
N GLU A 88 6.89 1.44 -4.19
CA GLU A 88 8.09 0.91 -4.83
C GLU A 88 8.99 0.20 -3.83
N HIS A 89 9.78 -0.72 -4.35
CA HIS A 89 10.78 -1.44 -3.57
C HIS A 89 12.11 -0.71 -3.64
N VAL A 90 12.60 -0.24 -2.50
CA VAL A 90 13.82 0.55 -2.38
C VAL A 90 14.81 -0.21 -1.51
N LYS A 91 16.08 -0.28 -1.92
CA LYS A 91 17.16 -0.68 -1.03
C LYS A 91 17.76 0.58 -0.43
N PHE A 92 17.77 0.70 0.89
CA PHE A 92 18.47 1.79 1.54
C PHE A 92 19.97 1.51 1.46
N GLU A 93 20.70 2.49 0.93
CA GLU A 93 22.16 2.42 0.79
C GLU A 93 22.75 3.69 1.39
N LEU A 94 23.66 3.52 2.35
CA LEU A 94 24.29 4.65 3.01
C LEU A 94 25.47 5.12 2.16
N PRO A 95 25.59 6.45 1.91
CA PRO A 95 26.75 6.97 1.20
C PRO A 95 28.03 6.69 2.00
N ASN A 96 29.09 6.28 1.30
CA ASN A 96 30.39 6.02 1.91
C ASN A 96 31.49 6.74 1.12
N PRO A 97 32.07 7.84 1.64
CA PRO A 97 31.84 8.41 2.98
C PRO A 97 30.47 9.10 3.12
N LEU A 98 29.92 9.20 4.34
CA LEU A 98 28.57 9.77 4.59
C LEU A 98 28.41 11.20 4.08
N ASN A 99 29.48 12.00 4.10
CA ASN A 99 29.49 13.36 3.58
C ASN A 99 29.45 13.45 2.05
N SER A 100 29.45 12.31 1.33
CA SER A 100 29.19 12.28 -0.12
C SER A 100 27.70 12.36 -0.47
N SER A 101 26.80 12.29 0.51
CA SER A 101 25.37 12.51 0.30
C SER A 101 25.10 13.93 -0.21
N LYS A 102 24.25 14.05 -1.23
CA LYS A 102 23.77 15.37 -1.73
C LYS A 102 22.97 16.18 -0.70
N TYR A 103 22.58 15.58 0.43
CA TYR A 103 21.80 16.24 1.49
C TYR A 103 22.65 16.58 2.73
N VAL A 104 23.94 16.27 2.74
CA VAL A 104 24.83 16.45 3.90
C VAL A 104 25.86 17.55 3.63
N GLY A 105 25.96 18.50 4.54
CA GLY A 105 26.92 19.61 4.46
C GLY A 105 26.21 20.96 4.46
N ILE A 106 26.88 21.97 3.89
CA ILE A 106 26.44 23.38 3.83
C ILE A 106 26.74 24.02 2.46
N THR A 107 26.97 23.21 1.41
CA THR A 107 27.27 23.71 0.07
C THR A 107 25.99 24.11 -0.66
N ASP A 108 26.10 24.96 -1.68
CA ASP A 108 24.94 25.37 -2.49
C ASP A 108 24.20 24.18 -3.11
N ASP A 109 24.92 23.12 -3.51
CA ASP A 109 24.29 21.89 -4.01
C ASP A 109 23.43 21.20 -2.95
N VAL A 110 23.86 21.24 -1.67
CA VAL A 110 23.08 20.70 -0.55
C VAL A 110 21.85 21.57 -0.31
N GLU A 111 22.00 22.90 -0.34
CA GLU A 111 20.87 23.81 -0.17
C GLU A 111 19.85 23.62 -1.30
N ASN A 112 20.28 23.52 -2.55
CA ASN A 112 19.42 23.23 -3.71
C ASN A 112 18.70 21.88 -3.57
N ALA A 113 19.39 20.85 -3.06
CA ALA A 113 18.78 19.55 -2.84
C ALA A 113 17.68 19.60 -1.77
N TRP A 114 17.88 20.37 -0.69
CA TRP A 114 16.83 20.57 0.32
C TRP A 114 15.68 21.45 -0.19
N MET A 115 15.96 22.49 -0.97
CA MET A 115 14.93 23.31 -1.62
C MET A 115 14.01 22.49 -2.52
N ASP A 116 14.56 21.54 -3.30
CA ASP A 116 13.78 20.66 -4.19
C ASP A 116 12.80 19.73 -3.46
N VAL A 117 13.06 19.36 -2.20
CA VAL A 117 12.27 18.34 -1.50
C VAL A 117 11.49 18.86 -0.30
N ALA A 118 11.88 19.98 0.31
CA ALA A 118 11.26 20.48 1.53
C ALA A 118 10.37 21.72 1.32
N TYR A 119 10.61 22.52 0.28
CA TYR A 119 9.97 23.82 0.09
C TYR A 119 9.08 23.82 -1.14
N LEU A 120 8.11 22.90 -1.18
CA LEU A 120 7.11 22.87 -2.24
C LEU A 120 5.96 23.84 -1.94
N PRO A 121 5.30 24.39 -2.98
CA PRO A 121 4.11 25.22 -2.79
C PRO A 121 3.00 24.47 -2.06
N ASP A 122 2.08 25.21 -1.47
CA ASP A 122 0.86 24.63 -0.91
C ASP A 122 -0.14 24.27 -2.02
N GLN A 123 -1.09 23.41 -1.67
CA GLN A 123 -2.19 22.98 -2.54
C GLN A 123 -3.51 23.57 -2.06
N MET A 124 -4.56 23.35 -2.85
CA MET A 124 -5.94 23.68 -2.49
C MET A 124 -6.81 22.43 -2.43
N VAL A 125 -7.67 22.36 -1.42
CA VAL A 125 -8.75 21.39 -1.33
C VAL A 125 -10.08 22.09 -1.59
N SER A 126 -10.93 21.47 -2.40
CA SER A 126 -12.24 22.02 -2.75
C SER A 126 -13.11 22.24 -1.50
N MET A 127 -13.99 23.24 -1.54
CA MET A 127 -14.98 23.47 -0.47
C MET A 127 -15.83 22.23 -0.16
N LYS A 128 -16.04 21.35 -1.15
CA LYS A 128 -16.82 20.12 -1.03
C LYS A 128 -16.05 19.03 -0.27
N ASP A 129 -14.75 18.91 -0.52
CA ASP A 129 -13.92 17.86 0.08
C ASP A 129 -13.32 18.27 1.41
N PHE A 130 -13.19 19.57 1.68
CA PHE A 130 -12.60 20.09 2.92
C PHE A 130 -13.23 19.53 4.22
N PRO A 131 -14.56 19.37 4.34
CA PRO A 131 -15.17 18.78 5.53
C PRO A 131 -14.65 17.36 5.86
N LYS A 132 -14.15 16.61 4.87
CA LYS A 132 -13.58 15.27 5.07
C LYS A 132 -12.26 15.31 5.86
N LEU A 133 -11.58 16.45 5.89
CA LEU A 133 -10.34 16.64 6.67
C LEU A 133 -10.61 16.87 8.16
N GLN A 134 -11.86 17.12 8.55
CA GLN A 134 -12.26 17.39 9.94
C GLN A 134 -11.46 18.55 10.57
N LYS A 135 -11.22 19.61 9.79
CA LYS A 135 -10.47 20.81 10.21
C LYS A 135 -11.41 21.99 10.49
N PRO A 136 -10.96 22.99 11.28
CA PRO A 136 -11.74 24.18 11.57
C PRO A 136 -12.18 24.95 10.31
N GLU A 137 -13.42 25.44 10.29
CA GLU A 137 -14.01 26.14 9.13
C GLU A 137 -13.37 27.51 8.84
N ASP A 138 -12.70 28.09 9.84
CA ASP A 138 -11.92 29.34 9.75
C ASP A 138 -10.53 29.15 9.14
N SER A 139 -10.23 27.94 8.64
CA SER A 139 -9.04 27.67 7.83
C SER A 139 -8.95 28.61 6.63
N LEU A 140 -7.71 28.93 6.23
CA LEU A 140 -7.45 29.91 5.19
C LEU A 140 -8.04 29.48 3.84
N LYS A 141 -8.90 30.33 3.27
CA LYS A 141 -9.45 30.17 1.93
C LYS A 141 -8.55 30.84 0.90
N VAL A 142 -8.45 30.21 -0.26
CA VAL A 142 -7.70 30.71 -1.42
C VAL A 142 -8.53 30.52 -2.67
N THR A 143 -8.28 31.35 -3.68
CA THR A 143 -8.90 31.24 -5.00
C THR A 143 -7.81 30.93 -6.00
N ASP A 144 -7.95 29.83 -6.73
CA ASP A 144 -7.03 29.48 -7.80
C ASP A 144 -7.19 30.49 -8.95
N PRO A 145 -6.16 31.26 -9.30
CA PRO A 145 -6.26 32.26 -10.37
C PRO A 145 -6.36 31.63 -11.76
N LYS A 146 -6.03 30.34 -11.93
CA LYS A 146 -6.14 29.63 -13.21
C LYS A 146 -7.59 29.24 -13.49
N THR A 147 -8.31 28.77 -12.48
CA THR A 147 -9.66 28.21 -12.61
C THR A 147 -10.76 29.14 -12.09
N GLY A 148 -10.42 30.08 -11.20
CA GLY A 148 -11.36 30.91 -10.46
C GLY A 148 -12.08 30.18 -9.32
N GLU A 149 -11.72 28.92 -9.05
CA GLU A 149 -12.34 28.14 -7.99
C GLU A 149 -11.80 28.54 -6.61
N THR A 150 -12.70 28.65 -5.63
CA THR A 150 -12.33 28.90 -4.23
C THR A 150 -12.33 27.60 -3.45
N GLY A 151 -11.28 27.41 -2.67
CA GLY A 151 -11.12 26.29 -1.75
C GLY A 151 -10.31 26.68 -0.53
N TYR A 152 -9.78 25.70 0.18
CA TYR A 152 -8.97 25.88 1.37
C TYR A 152 -7.50 25.55 1.07
N ARG A 153 -6.59 26.41 1.54
CA ARG A 153 -5.15 26.20 1.44
C ARG A 153 -4.73 25.05 2.36
N VAL A 154 -3.98 24.09 1.83
CA VAL A 154 -3.44 22.95 2.59
C VAL A 154 -2.01 22.65 2.15
N GLY A 155 -1.18 22.17 3.07
CA GLY A 155 0.14 21.63 2.75
C GLY A 155 0.16 20.11 2.92
N LEU A 156 0.92 19.40 2.07
CA LEU A 156 1.21 17.99 2.33
C LEU A 156 2.26 17.85 3.45
N GLU A 157 1.90 17.10 4.49
CA GLU A 157 2.71 16.87 5.70
C GLU A 157 4.16 16.41 5.43
N VAL A 158 4.41 15.65 4.36
CA VAL A 158 5.77 15.15 4.05
C VAL A 158 6.76 16.29 3.78
N PHE A 159 6.32 17.39 3.15
CA PHE A 159 7.21 18.53 2.88
C PHE A 159 7.47 19.33 4.15
N HIS A 160 6.46 19.48 5.02
CA HIS A 160 6.64 20.07 6.35
C HIS A 160 7.60 19.23 7.23
N GLN A 161 7.53 17.90 7.15
CA GLN A 161 8.47 17.00 7.84
C GLN A 161 9.89 17.13 7.30
N LEU A 162 10.07 17.24 5.98
CA LEU A 162 11.37 17.47 5.36
C LEU A 162 11.93 18.86 5.71
N HIS A 163 11.08 19.89 5.78
CA HIS A 163 11.44 21.20 6.29
C HIS A 163 11.91 21.14 7.75
N CYS A 164 11.17 20.44 8.62
CA CYS A 164 11.56 20.22 10.02
C CYS A 164 12.94 19.54 10.12
N LEU A 165 13.19 18.52 9.29
CA LEU A 165 14.47 17.83 9.26
C LEU A 165 15.60 18.75 8.75
N ASN A 166 15.32 19.58 7.75
CA ASN A 166 16.30 20.56 7.25
C ASN A 166 16.64 21.60 8.32
N LEU A 167 15.66 22.11 9.06
CA LEU A 167 15.89 23.07 10.14
C LEU A 167 16.75 22.44 11.25
N LEU A 168 16.51 21.17 11.59
CA LEU A 168 17.37 20.44 12.52
C LEU A 168 18.79 20.31 11.97
N ARG A 169 18.97 19.94 10.69
CA ARG A 169 20.30 19.93 10.04
C ARG A 169 20.97 21.29 10.18
N MET A 170 20.29 22.37 9.81
CA MET A 170 20.82 23.73 9.88
C MET A 170 21.24 24.11 11.30
N SER A 171 20.46 23.74 12.32
CA SER A 171 20.78 23.99 13.73
C SER A 171 22.08 23.30 14.21
N THR A 172 22.54 22.27 13.52
CA THR A 172 23.83 21.61 13.81
C THR A 172 25.05 22.39 13.31
N TYR A 173 24.87 23.47 12.54
CA TYR A 173 25.93 24.37 12.07
C TYR A 173 25.76 25.80 12.65
N PRO A 174 25.95 25.98 13.97
CA PRO A 174 25.72 27.26 14.65
C PRO A 174 26.68 28.37 14.21
N ASP A 175 27.82 28.03 13.63
CA ASP A 175 28.78 29.01 13.11
C ASP A 175 28.47 29.49 11.68
N TYR A 176 27.50 28.87 11.00
CA TYR A 176 27.17 29.13 9.60
C TYR A 176 25.79 29.79 9.45
N TYR A 177 24.72 29.07 9.77
CA TYR A 177 23.35 29.52 9.43
C TYR A 177 22.87 30.80 10.11
N PRO A 178 23.28 31.13 11.35
CA PRO A 178 22.94 32.42 11.96
C PRO A 178 23.45 33.65 11.20
N LYS A 179 24.34 33.46 10.22
CA LYS A 179 24.91 34.52 9.38
C LYS A 179 24.22 34.63 8.01
N ILE A 180 23.30 33.70 7.68
CA ILE A 180 22.68 33.59 6.37
C ILE A 180 21.26 34.14 6.42
N TRP A 181 21.00 35.28 5.77
CA TRP A 181 19.79 36.09 5.95
C TRP A 181 18.45 35.34 5.85
N TRP A 182 18.33 34.34 4.98
CA TRP A 182 17.10 33.57 4.76
C TRP A 182 16.88 32.43 5.76
N SER A 183 17.85 32.16 6.63
CA SER A 183 17.79 31.03 7.55
C SER A 183 16.72 31.22 8.62
N ASP A 184 15.89 30.20 8.81
CA ASP A 184 14.92 30.12 9.91
C ASP A 184 15.58 30.07 11.30
N THR A 185 16.91 29.88 11.35
CA THR A 185 17.70 29.97 12.59
C THR A 185 18.02 31.40 13.03
N ASN A 186 17.61 32.43 12.27
CA ASN A 186 17.95 33.83 12.53
C ASN A 186 16.96 34.58 13.44
N ASP A 187 15.85 33.95 13.85
CA ASP A 187 14.94 34.57 14.81
C ASP A 187 15.55 34.57 16.22
N LYS A 188 14.85 35.16 17.18
CA LYS A 188 15.29 35.20 18.57
C LYS A 188 15.52 33.77 19.11
N PRO A 189 16.56 33.54 19.93
CA PRO A 189 16.93 32.20 20.40
C PRO A 189 15.77 31.39 20.99
N GLU A 190 14.87 32.03 21.73
CA GLU A 190 13.69 31.40 22.33
C GLU A 190 12.68 30.89 21.29
N LYS A 191 12.52 31.60 20.17
CA LYS A 191 11.63 31.18 19.09
C LYS A 191 12.26 30.09 18.24
N VAL A 192 13.56 30.20 17.95
CA VAL A 192 14.30 29.14 17.25
C VAL A 192 14.21 27.84 18.07
N ARG A 193 14.42 27.90 19.39
CA ARG A 193 14.24 26.75 20.27
C ARG A 193 12.83 26.18 20.20
N ALA A 194 11.79 27.02 20.30
CA ALA A 194 10.40 26.57 20.22
C ALA A 194 10.08 25.91 18.87
N HIS A 195 10.62 26.44 17.75
CA HIS A 195 10.46 25.85 16.44
C HIS A 195 11.17 24.48 16.36
N LEU A 196 12.40 24.37 16.86
CA LEU A 196 13.12 23.09 16.93
C LEU A 196 12.38 22.05 17.79
N ASP A 197 11.81 22.44 18.93
CA ASP A 197 10.99 21.56 19.76
C ASP A 197 9.75 21.06 19.01
N HIS A 198 9.08 21.95 18.26
CA HIS A 198 7.98 21.59 17.38
C HIS A 198 8.41 20.59 16.29
N CYS A 199 9.53 20.86 15.61
CA CYS A 199 10.08 19.97 14.58
C CYS A 199 10.37 18.56 15.12
N ILE A 200 11.00 18.48 16.30
CA ILE A 200 11.28 17.20 16.96
C ILE A 200 9.99 16.45 17.26
N GLU A 201 8.97 17.12 17.78
CA GLU A 201 7.71 16.48 18.14
C GLU A 201 6.91 16.00 16.93
N ILE A 202 6.86 16.80 15.85
CA ILE A 202 6.22 16.40 14.58
C ILE A 202 6.91 15.18 13.97
N LEU A 203 8.24 15.19 13.91
CA LEU A 203 9.02 14.05 13.39
C LEU A 203 8.85 12.82 14.27
N ARG A 204 8.87 12.95 15.60
CA ARG A 204 8.62 11.85 16.54
C ARG A 204 7.24 11.24 16.32
N MET A 205 6.19 12.05 16.24
CA MET A 205 4.83 11.58 15.98
C MET A 205 4.73 10.84 14.64
N ASN A 206 5.36 11.38 13.58
CA ASN A 206 5.34 10.74 12.27
C ASN A 206 6.09 9.39 12.26
N LEU A 207 7.29 9.33 12.86
CA LEU A 207 8.07 8.10 12.96
C LEU A 207 7.33 7.01 13.75
N MET A 208 6.64 7.38 14.83
CA MET A 208 5.82 6.44 15.60
C MET A 208 4.52 6.05 14.88
N CYS A 209 3.94 6.94 14.08
CA CYS A 209 2.76 6.63 13.28
C CYS A 209 3.08 5.65 12.14
N LEU A 210 4.19 5.88 11.42
CA LEU A 210 4.63 5.00 10.34
C LEU A 210 5.27 3.71 10.86
N SER A 211 5.96 3.76 12.01
CA SER A 211 6.56 2.62 12.72
C SER A 211 7.25 1.62 11.80
N ASP A 212 8.43 1.95 11.30
CA ASP A 212 9.20 1.05 10.45
C ASP A 212 9.51 -0.28 11.17
N ILE A 213 9.00 -1.38 10.60
CA ILE A 213 9.15 -2.74 11.12
C ILE A 213 10.28 -3.53 10.43
N ASN A 214 11.01 -2.91 9.50
CA ASN A 214 12.19 -3.53 8.92
C ASN A 214 13.30 -3.69 9.97
N VAL A 215 14.13 -4.72 9.79
CA VAL A 215 15.19 -5.07 10.73
C VAL A 215 16.55 -4.69 10.16
N PHE A 216 17.43 -4.24 11.04
CA PHE A 216 18.85 -4.13 10.76
C PHE A 216 19.58 -5.28 11.46
N THR A 217 20.71 -5.69 10.90
CA THR A 217 21.51 -6.78 11.47
C THR A 217 22.81 -6.26 12.06
N PHE A 218 23.60 -7.14 12.67
CA PHE A 218 24.92 -6.81 13.17
C PHE A 218 25.94 -7.75 12.56
N HIS A 219 27.09 -7.22 12.16
CA HIS A 219 28.21 -8.00 11.63
C HIS A 219 29.56 -7.50 12.15
N THR A 220 30.60 -8.30 11.97
CA THR A 220 31.97 -7.89 12.32
C THR A 220 32.59 -7.12 11.14
N VAL A 221 33.22 -5.98 11.42
CA VAL A 221 33.87 -5.14 10.41
C VAL A 221 35.39 -5.18 10.65
N PRO A 222 36.22 -5.51 9.64
CA PRO A 222 37.67 -5.51 9.80
C PRO A 222 38.19 -4.17 10.33
N GLY A 223 38.99 -4.22 11.40
CA GLY A 223 39.58 -3.03 12.02
C GLY A 223 38.64 -2.26 12.95
N LYS A 224 37.45 -2.77 13.25
CA LYS A 224 36.57 -2.19 14.25
C LYS A 224 36.20 -3.20 15.33
N ASP A 225 36.14 -2.73 16.58
CA ASP A 225 35.82 -3.56 17.72
C ASP A 225 34.30 -3.78 17.83
N GLY A 226 33.90 -4.99 18.20
CA GLY A 226 32.51 -5.36 18.47
C GLY A 226 31.62 -5.55 17.23
N PRO A 227 30.33 -5.87 17.43
CA PRO A 227 29.33 -5.95 16.37
C PRO A 227 28.96 -4.55 15.86
N TRP A 228 28.99 -4.38 14.55
CA TRP A 228 28.61 -3.14 13.86
C TRP A 228 27.24 -3.29 13.19
N PRO A 229 26.34 -2.30 13.34
CA PRO A 229 25.02 -2.37 12.75
C PRO A 229 25.07 -2.17 11.23
N ASP A 230 24.26 -2.96 10.53
CA ASP A 230 24.00 -2.84 9.10
C ASP A 230 22.58 -2.33 8.88
N TYR A 231 22.47 -1.03 8.59
CA TYR A 231 21.20 -0.36 8.35
C TYR A 231 20.72 -0.46 6.89
N GLU A 232 21.53 -1.04 5.98
CA GLU A 232 21.12 -1.20 4.59
C GLU A 232 20.14 -2.37 4.46
N SER A 233 18.89 -2.07 4.14
CA SER A 233 17.85 -3.08 4.00
C SER A 233 16.83 -2.69 2.95
N HIS A 234 16.04 -3.68 2.55
CA HIS A 234 14.97 -3.52 1.58
C HIS A 234 13.70 -2.98 2.26
N HIS A 235 13.12 -1.95 1.67
CA HIS A 235 11.93 -1.26 2.16
C HIS A 235 10.87 -1.21 1.05
N VAL A 236 9.61 -1.11 1.46
CA VAL A 236 8.50 -0.72 0.58
C VAL A 236 8.17 0.73 0.90
N CYS A 237 8.48 1.63 -0.02
CA CYS A 237 8.29 3.06 0.15
C CYS A 237 7.16 3.56 -0.74
N ARG A 238 6.50 4.64 -0.33
CA ARG A 238 5.69 5.42 -1.29
C ARG A 238 6.64 6.08 -2.27
N ASN A 239 6.33 6.05 -3.56
CA ASN A 239 7.12 6.73 -4.57
C ASN A 239 7.05 8.24 -4.32
N PHE A 240 8.15 8.80 -3.83
CA PHE A 240 8.21 10.20 -3.42
C PHE A 240 8.08 11.15 -4.61
N ASP A 241 8.67 10.81 -5.76
CA ASP A 241 8.64 11.64 -6.96
C ASP A 241 7.22 11.81 -7.51
N LYS A 242 6.37 10.77 -7.44
CA LYS A 242 4.95 10.86 -7.80
C LYS A 242 4.18 11.82 -6.89
N ILE A 243 4.45 11.77 -5.60
CA ILE A 243 3.83 12.67 -4.61
C ILE A 243 4.31 14.11 -4.83
N LYS A 244 5.62 14.29 -5.03
CA LYS A 244 6.25 15.59 -5.34
C LYS A 244 5.69 16.18 -6.63
N GLN A 245 5.56 15.37 -7.68
CA GLN A 245 4.97 15.78 -8.94
C GLN A 245 3.52 16.24 -8.75
N TRP A 246 2.69 15.44 -8.07
CA TRP A 246 1.30 15.82 -7.80
C TRP A 246 1.20 17.14 -7.03
N ALA A 247 2.08 17.36 -6.04
CA ALA A 247 2.10 18.60 -5.26
C ALA A 247 2.40 19.82 -6.14
N ASN A 248 3.38 19.72 -7.03
CA ASN A 248 3.72 20.78 -7.98
C ASN A 248 2.61 21.01 -9.02
N ASP A 249 2.00 19.95 -9.54
CA ASP A 249 0.92 20.06 -10.52
C ASP A 249 -0.34 20.72 -9.93
N ASN A 250 -0.55 20.57 -8.62
CA ASN A 250 -1.66 21.15 -7.87
C ASN A 250 -1.23 22.37 -7.02
N ALA A 251 -0.05 22.94 -7.31
CA ALA A 251 0.47 24.09 -6.59
C ALA A 251 -0.46 25.28 -6.75
N MET A 252 -0.84 25.85 -5.60
CA MET A 252 -1.38 27.19 -5.57
C MET A 252 -0.26 28.16 -5.91
N PRO A 253 -0.49 29.11 -6.85
CA PRO A 253 0.49 30.12 -7.14
C PRO A 253 0.79 30.91 -5.87
N ASP A 254 2.04 31.32 -5.73
CA ASP A 254 2.54 32.15 -4.63
C ASP A 254 1.83 33.51 -4.64
N ALA A 255 0.58 33.54 -4.19
CA ALA A 255 -0.10 34.77 -3.84
C ALA A 255 0.44 35.16 -2.48
N ASP A 256 1.53 35.96 -2.51
CA ASP A 256 2.17 36.68 -1.40
C ASP A 256 1.95 36.01 -0.03
N VAL A 257 2.72 34.96 0.23
CA VAL A 257 2.89 34.40 1.58
C VAL A 257 3.67 35.40 2.44
#